data_AF-A0A7I4YFG1-F1
#
_entry.id   AF-A0A7I4YFG1-F1
#
_cell.length_a   1.000
_cell.length_b   1.000
_cell.length_c   1.000
_cell.angle_alpha   90.00
_cell.angle_beta   90.00
_cell.angle_gamma   90.00
#
_symmetry.space_group_name_H-M   'P 1'
#
loop_
_entity.id
_entity.type
_entity.pdbx_description
1 polymer ?
#
loop_
_entity_poly.entity_id
_entity_poly.type
_entity_poly.pdbx_seq_one_letter_code
_entity_poly.pdbx_strand_id
1 'polypeptide(L)'
;MNPHSIMIKAINRCNAWLEEIQCRHTYCLLSVINYTSGLIIATWLFGCFGLVLDLIYCSASCMFGIAITGLYLNHPILMLPDGVHKIVMTLCALFYSLHETDIGAENAEFRLVLVIIAVFLQFAENYVLFQLLSAKHQQSDQGAERFPPPSYDQLWVVEVCQQSRSCPVTKTVMSKEVNEESRPETPPPCYELAVKALSTTQPQNR
;
A
#
# COMPACT_ATOMS: atom_id res chain seq x y z
N MET A 1 -5.66 30.94 25.61
CA MET A 1 -5.69 29.52 25.20
C MET A 1 -5.60 29.49 23.67
N ASN A 2 -4.57 28.88 23.08
CA ASN A 2 -4.29 29.03 21.65
C ASN A 2 -5.10 28.00 20.82
N PRO A 3 -5.94 28.42 19.85
CA PRO A 3 -6.78 27.51 19.08
C PRO A 3 -5.98 26.50 18.26
N HIS A 4 -4.78 26.88 17.80
CA HIS A 4 -3.86 26.00 17.09
C HIS A 4 -3.37 24.81 17.92
N SER A 5 -3.15 24.96 19.22
CA SER A 5 -2.67 23.84 20.05
C SER A 5 -3.77 22.84 20.38
N ILE A 6 -5.02 23.30 20.42
CA ILE A 6 -6.21 22.45 20.56
C ILE A 6 -6.44 21.66 19.27
N MET A 7 -6.32 22.32 18.12
CA MET A 7 -6.44 21.68 16.80
C MET A 7 -5.36 20.60 16.60
N ILE A 8 -4.10 20.90 16.94
CA ILE A 8 -3.00 19.92 16.84
C ILE A 8 -3.19 18.76 17.82
N LYS A 9 -3.67 19.00 19.04
CA LYS A 9 -4.01 17.92 19.98
C LYS A 9 -5.17 17.07 19.51
N ALA A 10 -6.18 17.66 18.89
CA ALA A 10 -7.31 16.95 18.32
C ALA A 10 -6.87 16.09 17.13
N ILE A 11 -6.03 16.63 16.24
CA ILE A 11 -5.43 15.91 15.12
C ILE A 11 -4.55 14.76 15.61
N ASN A 12 -3.71 14.97 16.63
CA ASN A 12 -2.87 13.91 17.19
C ASN A 12 -3.68 12.84 17.92
N ARG A 13 -4.78 13.20 18.59
CA ARG A 13 -5.72 12.21 19.16
C ARG A 13 -6.47 11.44 18.09
N CYS A 14 -6.86 12.11 17.00
CA CYS A 14 -7.47 11.47 15.86
C CYS A 14 -6.49 10.51 15.20
N ASN A 15 -5.22 10.91 15.02
CA ASN A 15 -4.15 10.05 14.52
C ASN A 15 -3.87 8.85 15.44
N ALA A 16 -3.86 9.04 16.76
CA ALA A 16 -3.71 7.93 17.71
C ALA A 16 -4.91 6.97 17.68
N TRP A 17 -6.13 7.50 17.56
CA TRP A 17 -7.33 6.70 17.31
C TRP A 17 -7.26 5.97 15.97
N LEU A 18 -6.72 6.61 14.93
CA LEU A 18 -6.50 6.02 13.61
C LEU A 18 -5.41 4.95 13.62
N GLU A 19 -4.36 5.11 14.42
CA GLU A 19 -3.36 4.07 14.72
C GLU A 19 -3.99 2.91 15.49
N GLU A 20 -4.90 3.16 16.42
CA GLU A 20 -5.66 2.11 17.12
C GLU A 20 -6.68 1.41 16.19
N ILE A 21 -7.17 2.12 15.16
CA ILE A 21 -7.97 1.60 14.04
C ILE A 21 -7.11 0.78 13.03
N GLN A 22 -5.77 0.76 13.14
CA GLN A 22 -4.92 -0.13 12.31
C GLN A 22 -5.12 -1.62 12.62
N CYS A 23 -5.99 -1.97 13.57
CA CYS A 23 -6.46 -3.33 13.71
C CYS A 23 -7.20 -3.77 12.43
N ARG A 24 -6.79 -4.89 11.83
CA ARG A 24 -7.51 -5.46 10.65
C ARG A 24 -9.01 -5.63 10.90
N HIS A 25 -9.39 -5.86 12.16
CA HIS A 25 -10.79 -5.98 12.60
C HIS A 25 -11.58 -4.67 12.50
N THR A 26 -10.98 -3.54 12.85
CA THR A 26 -11.65 -2.23 12.78
C THR A 26 -11.83 -1.78 11.34
N TYR A 27 -10.84 -2.02 10.47
CA TYR A 27 -11.02 -1.80 9.02
C TYR A 27 -12.12 -2.71 8.46
N CYS A 28 -12.11 -4.00 8.81
CA CYS A 28 -13.14 -4.94 8.35
C CYS A 28 -14.54 -4.48 8.77
N LEU A 29 -14.71 -4.07 10.03
CA LEU A 29 -15.99 -3.59 10.55
C LEU A 29 -16.43 -2.30 9.85
N LEU A 30 -15.52 -1.35 9.62
CA LEU A 30 -15.80 -0.14 8.86
C LEU A 30 -16.22 -0.47 7.41
N SER A 31 -15.51 -1.40 6.77
CA SER A 31 -15.79 -1.84 5.39
C SER A 31 -17.15 -2.52 5.28
N VAL A 32 -17.54 -3.33 6.27
CA VAL A 32 -18.88 -3.95 6.35
C VAL A 32 -19.97 -2.88 6.50
N ILE A 33 -19.80 -1.93 7.42
CA ILE A 33 -20.78 -0.85 7.61
C ILE A 33 -20.92 -0.05 6.31
N ASN A 34 -19.81 0.27 5.66
CA ASN A 34 -19.84 1.04 4.44
C ASN A 34 -20.46 0.25 3.27
N TYR A 35 -20.16 -1.04 3.17
CA TYR A 35 -20.80 -1.95 2.24
C TYR A 35 -22.33 -1.98 2.43
N THR A 36 -22.79 -2.18 3.67
CA THR A 36 -24.24 -2.17 3.96
C THR A 36 -24.90 -0.83 3.66
N SER A 37 -24.22 0.27 3.96
CA SER A 37 -24.70 1.63 3.64
C SER A 37 -24.83 1.82 2.12
N GLY A 38 -23.84 1.35 1.35
CA GLY A 38 -23.87 1.35 -0.11
C GLY A 38 -25.00 0.51 -0.69
N LEU A 39 -25.28 -0.67 -0.12
CA LEU A 39 -26.40 -1.51 -0.55
C LEU A 39 -27.74 -0.83 -0.29
N ILE A 40 -27.93 -0.25 0.90
CA ILE A 40 -29.15 0.50 1.25
C ILE A 40 -29.37 1.59 0.20
N ILE A 41 -28.35 2.42 -0.06
CA ILE A 41 -28.38 3.48 -1.07
C ILE A 41 -28.72 2.92 -2.47
N ALA A 42 -28.12 1.80 -2.87
CA ALA A 42 -28.43 1.15 -4.13
C ALA A 42 -29.90 0.71 -4.23
N THR A 43 -30.47 0.18 -3.13
CA THR A 43 -31.90 -0.16 -3.06
C THR A 43 -32.77 1.07 -3.29
N TRP A 44 -32.41 2.21 -2.70
CA TRP A 44 -33.17 3.44 -2.87
C TRP A 44 -33.11 3.97 -4.30
N LEU A 45 -31.93 3.93 -4.93
CA LEU A 45 -31.74 4.44 -6.29
C LEU A 45 -32.36 3.55 -7.36
N PHE A 46 -32.22 2.25 -7.23
CA PHE A 46 -32.55 1.28 -8.27
C PHE A 46 -33.68 0.34 -7.88
N GLY A 47 -34.42 0.63 -6.80
CA GLY A 47 -35.49 -0.23 -6.28
C GLY A 47 -36.59 -0.54 -7.31
N CYS A 48 -36.83 0.38 -8.25
CA CYS A 48 -37.79 0.17 -9.35
C CYS A 48 -37.25 -0.73 -10.48
N PHE A 49 -35.94 -0.99 -10.52
CA PHE A 49 -35.26 -1.72 -11.59
C PHE A 49 -34.62 -3.00 -11.04
N GLY A 50 -35.43 -4.04 -10.81
CA GLY A 50 -35.00 -5.30 -10.18
C GLY A 50 -33.73 -5.93 -10.79
N LEU A 51 -33.67 -6.08 -12.12
CA LEU A 51 -32.48 -6.65 -12.79
C LEU A 51 -31.20 -5.83 -12.58
N VAL A 52 -31.33 -4.49 -12.57
CA VAL A 52 -30.19 -3.60 -12.35
C VAL A 52 -29.74 -3.67 -10.89
N LEU A 53 -30.69 -3.71 -9.96
CA LEU A 53 -30.41 -3.86 -8.54
C LEU A 53 -29.68 -5.18 -8.24
N ASP A 54 -30.12 -6.29 -8.83
CA ASP A 54 -29.48 -7.60 -8.68
C ASP A 54 -28.03 -7.58 -9.21
N LEU A 55 -27.79 -6.95 -10.35
CA LEU A 55 -26.44 -6.77 -10.90
C LEU A 55 -25.56 -5.91 -10.00
N ILE A 56 -26.11 -4.84 -9.42
CA ILE A 56 -25.38 -3.97 -8.49
C ILE A 56 -25.04 -4.74 -7.20
N TYR A 57 -25.98 -5.51 -6.65
CA TYR A 57 -25.72 -6.34 -5.46
C TYR A 57 -24.67 -7.42 -5.73
N CYS A 58 -24.75 -8.08 -6.88
CA CYS A 58 -23.78 -9.10 -7.27
C CYS A 58 -22.38 -8.48 -7.43
N SER A 59 -22.27 -7.40 -8.19
CA SER A 59 -20.98 -6.72 -8.39
C SER A 59 -20.42 -6.16 -7.08
N ALA A 60 -21.24 -5.52 -6.24
CA ALA A 60 -20.83 -5.02 -4.92
C ALA A 60 -20.33 -6.17 -4.02
N SER A 61 -21.04 -7.30 -3.99
CA SER A 61 -20.65 -8.48 -3.21
C SER A 61 -19.30 -9.06 -3.65
N CYS A 62 -19.10 -9.18 -4.97
CA CYS A 62 -17.84 -9.67 -5.53
C CYS A 62 -16.66 -8.75 -5.18
N MET A 63 -16.84 -7.44 -5.33
CA MET A 63 -15.81 -6.44 -5.10
C MET A 63 -15.46 -6.35 -3.62
N PHE A 64 -16.47 -6.39 -2.74
CA PHE A 64 -16.28 -6.47 -1.30
C PHE A 64 -15.49 -7.74 -0.91
N GLY A 65 -15.84 -8.90 -1.47
CA GLY A 65 -15.12 -10.15 -1.22
C GLY A 65 -13.64 -10.09 -1.65
N ILE A 66 -13.36 -9.50 -2.81
CA ILE A 66 -11.98 -9.28 -3.28
C ILE A 66 -11.22 -8.32 -2.36
N ALA A 67 -11.86 -7.25 -1.90
CA ALA A 67 -11.25 -6.27 -1.00
C ALA A 67 -10.90 -6.89 0.36
N ILE A 68 -11.81 -7.67 0.96
CA ILE A 68 -11.54 -8.40 2.20
C ILE A 68 -10.39 -9.41 1.99
N THR A 69 -10.40 -10.15 0.88
CA THR A 69 -9.31 -11.06 0.55
C THR A 69 -7.97 -10.31 0.44
N GLY A 70 -7.96 -9.16 -0.23
CA GLY A 70 -6.79 -8.27 -0.34
C GLY A 70 -6.28 -7.80 1.02
N LEU A 71 -7.18 -7.46 1.94
CA LEU A 71 -6.84 -7.08 3.32
C LEU A 71 -6.12 -8.22 4.06
N TYR A 72 -6.62 -9.45 3.97
CA TYR A 72 -6.01 -10.60 4.64
C TYR A 72 -4.69 -11.03 4.00
N LEU A 73 -4.55 -10.88 2.69
CA LEU A 73 -3.31 -11.15 1.96
C LEU A 73 -2.29 -10.00 2.03
N ASN A 74 -2.59 -8.90 2.76
CA ASN A 74 -1.77 -7.68 2.81
C ASN A 74 -1.47 -7.06 1.42
N HIS A 75 -2.37 -7.25 0.45
CA HIS A 75 -2.29 -6.69 -0.90
C HIS A 75 -3.35 -5.58 -1.09
N PRO A 76 -3.08 -4.35 -0.62
CA PRO A 76 -4.06 -3.25 -0.64
C PRO A 76 -4.47 -2.80 -2.05
N ILE A 77 -3.68 -3.10 -3.08
CA ILE A 77 -4.04 -2.82 -4.49
C ILE A 77 -5.35 -3.52 -4.89
N LEU A 78 -5.62 -4.71 -4.34
CA LEU A 78 -6.85 -5.46 -4.61
C LEU A 78 -8.10 -4.81 -4.00
N MET A 79 -7.94 -3.83 -3.11
CA MET A 79 -9.03 -3.11 -2.45
C MET A 79 -9.45 -1.86 -3.24
N LEU A 80 -8.63 -1.40 -4.18
CA LEU A 80 -8.88 -0.22 -4.99
C LEU A 80 -10.17 -0.33 -5.83
N PRO A 81 -10.47 -1.47 -6.50
CA PRO A 81 -11.68 -1.59 -7.30
C PRO A 81 -12.96 -1.38 -6.46
N ASP A 82 -12.99 -1.92 -5.25
CA ASP A 82 -14.11 -1.75 -4.31
C ASP A 82 -14.29 -0.28 -3.91
N GLY A 83 -13.19 0.41 -3.60
CA GLY A 83 -13.20 1.84 -3.32
C GLY A 83 -13.75 2.67 -4.47
N VAL A 84 -13.35 2.38 -5.72
CA VAL A 84 -13.86 3.08 -6.92
C VAL A 84 -15.36 2.82 -7.11
N HIS A 85 -15.81 1.58 -6.96
CA HIS A 85 -17.23 1.24 -7.08
C HIS A 85 -18.08 2.03 -6.08
N LYS A 86 -17.67 2.05 -4.80
CA LYS A 86 -18.38 2.79 -3.76
C LYS A 86 -18.38 4.30 -4.01
N ILE A 87 -17.28 4.88 -4.51
CA ILE A 87 -17.22 6.32 -4.87
C ILE A 87 -18.24 6.64 -5.98
N VAL A 88 -18.31 5.83 -7.03
CA VAL A 88 -19.26 6.05 -8.13
C VAL A 88 -20.70 5.97 -7.61
N MET A 89 -21.02 4.93 -6.82
CA MET A 89 -22.36 4.75 -6.26
C MET A 89 -22.77 5.89 -5.32
N THR A 90 -21.86 6.35 -4.46
CA THR A 90 -22.12 7.47 -3.53
C THR A 90 -22.25 8.81 -4.25
N LEU A 91 -21.51 9.06 -5.33
CA LEU A 91 -21.69 10.25 -6.16
C LEU A 91 -23.05 10.23 -6.87
N CYS A 92 -23.44 9.11 -7.46
CA CYS A 92 -24.76 8.94 -8.06
C CYS A 92 -25.87 9.19 -7.03
N ALA A 93 -25.71 8.64 -5.82
CA ALA A 93 -26.64 8.86 -4.72
C ALA A 93 -26.74 10.33 -4.31
N LEU A 94 -25.60 11.02 -4.22
CA LEU A 94 -25.54 12.41 -3.82
C LEU A 94 -26.29 13.30 -4.81
N PHE A 95 -26.05 13.14 -6.12
CA PHE A 95 -26.77 13.90 -7.14
C PHE A 95 -28.26 13.60 -7.14
N TYR A 96 -28.63 12.33 -7.00
CA TYR A 96 -30.03 11.94 -6.94
C TYR A 96 -30.74 12.52 -5.70
N SER A 97 -30.14 12.46 -4.52
CA SER A 97 -30.71 13.02 -3.29
C SER A 97 -30.75 14.55 -3.28
N LEU A 98 -29.79 15.22 -3.93
CA LEU A 98 -29.87 16.67 -4.16
C LEU A 98 -31.05 17.01 -5.05
N HIS A 99 -31.22 16.29 -6.16
CA HIS A 99 -32.35 16.48 -7.06
C HIS A 99 -33.70 16.19 -6.36
N GLU A 100 -33.80 15.11 -5.55
CA GLU A 100 -35.01 14.83 -4.76
C GLU A 100 -35.33 15.94 -3.76
N THR A 101 -34.30 16.56 -3.16
CA THR A 101 -34.47 17.71 -2.26
C THR A 101 -34.96 18.94 -3.01
N ASP A 102 -34.41 19.22 -4.19
CA ASP A 102 -34.80 20.37 -5.02
C ASP A 102 -36.25 20.30 -5.50
N ILE A 103 -36.75 19.10 -5.82
CA ILE A 103 -38.15 18.89 -6.24
C ILE A 103 -39.12 18.76 -5.06
N GLY A 104 -38.62 18.81 -3.82
CA GLY A 104 -39.45 18.72 -2.61
C GLY A 104 -40.07 17.34 -2.38
N ALA A 105 -39.38 16.26 -2.75
CA ALA A 105 -39.88 14.90 -2.53
C ALA A 105 -39.96 14.55 -1.03
N GLU A 106 -40.92 13.69 -0.66
CA GLU A 106 -41.12 13.29 0.73
C GLU A 106 -39.87 12.62 1.32
N ASN A 107 -39.46 13.04 2.52
CA ASN A 107 -38.28 12.56 3.23
C ASN A 107 -36.93 12.78 2.52
N ALA A 108 -36.87 13.65 1.50
CA ALA A 108 -35.64 13.92 0.75
C ALA A 108 -34.50 14.45 1.64
N GLU A 109 -34.81 15.32 2.60
CA GLU A 109 -33.82 15.85 3.56
C GLU A 109 -33.17 14.74 4.39
N PHE A 110 -33.96 13.79 4.88
CA PHE A 110 -33.46 12.67 5.68
C PHE A 110 -32.59 11.74 4.82
N ARG A 111 -33.00 11.46 3.58
CA ARG A 111 -32.19 10.68 2.63
C ARG A 111 -30.88 11.37 2.31
N LEU A 112 -30.90 12.69 2.10
CA LEU A 112 -29.70 13.47 1.85
C LEU A 112 -28.72 13.39 3.03
N VAL A 113 -29.21 13.51 4.27
CA VAL A 113 -28.37 13.34 5.47
C VAL A 113 -27.74 11.95 5.53
N LEU A 114 -28.48 10.89 5.22
CA LEU A 114 -27.94 9.53 5.16
C LEU A 114 -26.85 9.37 4.09
N VAL A 115 -27.05 9.95 2.91
CA VAL A 115 -26.05 9.94 1.83
C VAL A 115 -24.80 10.71 2.26
N ILE A 116 -24.94 11.86 2.92
CA ILE A 116 -23.82 12.63 3.47
C ILE A 116 -23.04 11.80 4.49
N ILE A 117 -23.73 11.11 5.40
CA ILE A 117 -23.11 10.20 6.37
C ILE A 117 -22.34 9.09 5.64
N ALA A 118 -22.93 8.47 4.62
CA ALA A 118 -22.26 7.45 3.82
C ALA A 118 -21.00 7.97 3.12
N VAL A 119 -21.02 9.20 2.61
CA VAL A 119 -19.83 9.86 2.02
C VAL A 119 -18.73 10.04 3.08
N PHE A 120 -19.07 10.44 4.31
CA PHE A 120 -18.09 10.52 5.39
C PHE A 120 -17.49 9.15 5.76
N LEU A 121 -18.31 8.10 5.81
CA LEU A 121 -17.82 6.73 6.02
C LEU A 121 -16.90 6.28 4.89
N GLN A 122 -17.24 6.59 3.63
CA GLN A 122 -16.39 6.30 2.48
C GLN A 122 -15.04 7.01 2.58
N PHE A 123 -15.05 8.28 3.00
CA PHE A 123 -13.82 9.04 3.19
C PHE A 123 -12.95 8.43 4.30
N ALA A 124 -13.57 8.02 5.42
CA ALA A 124 -12.87 7.33 6.49
C ALA A 124 -12.23 6.00 6.03
N GLU A 125 -12.97 5.16 5.30
CA GLU A 125 -12.45 3.89 4.76
C GLU A 125 -11.26 4.14 3.80
N ASN A 126 -11.43 5.06 2.85
CA ASN A 126 -10.39 5.41 1.88
C ASN A 126 -9.15 6.01 2.56
N TYR A 127 -9.34 6.86 3.57
CA TYR A 127 -8.24 7.45 4.32
C TYR A 127 -7.39 6.37 5.01
N VAL A 128 -8.04 5.40 5.68
CA VAL A 128 -7.34 4.29 6.33
C VAL A 128 -6.65 3.41 5.29
N LEU A 129 -7.28 3.17 4.13
CA LEU A 129 -6.68 2.42 3.03
C LEU A 129 -5.42 3.10 2.46
N PHE A 130 -5.45 4.42 2.27
CA PHE A 130 -4.29 5.20 1.83
C PHE A 130 -3.15 5.18 2.84
N GLN A 131 -3.47 5.26 4.14
CA GLN A 131 -2.46 5.12 5.19
C GLN A 131 -1.81 3.73 5.17
N LEU A 132 -2.59 2.67 4.95
CA LEU A 132 -2.08 1.31 4.81
C LEU A 132 -1.18 1.15 3.57
N LEU A 133 -1.57 1.74 2.44
CA LEU A 133 -0.78 1.77 1.20
C LEU A 133 0.55 2.52 1.39
N SER A 134 0.49 3.70 2.02
CA SER A 134 1.67 4.53 2.28
C SER A 134 2.67 3.82 3.21
N ALA A 135 2.19 3.22 4.31
CA ALA A 135 3.02 2.45 5.21
C ALA A 135 3.70 1.25 4.52
N LYS A 136 3.00 0.58 3.60
CA LYS A 136 3.56 -0.51 2.79
C LYS A 136 4.62 -0.02 1.80
N HIS A 137 4.40 1.12 1.16
CA HIS A 137 5.38 1.70 0.25
C HIS A 137 6.66 2.09 0.99
N GLN A 138 6.54 2.76 2.13
CA GLN A 138 7.67 3.15 2.98
C GLN A 138 8.45 1.94 3.52
N GLN A 139 7.78 0.81 3.82
CA GLN A 139 8.46 -0.44 4.16
C GLN A 139 9.22 -1.06 2.98
N SER A 140 8.70 -0.93 1.76
CA SER A 140 9.38 -1.41 0.55
C SER A 140 10.67 -0.63 0.28
N ASP A 141 10.63 0.69 0.48
CA ASP A 141 11.80 1.55 0.29
C ASP A 141 12.87 1.32 1.37
N GLN A 142 12.47 1.16 2.64
CA GLN A 142 13.41 0.82 3.72
C GLN A 142 13.98 -0.61 3.61
N GLY A 143 13.25 -1.53 2.97
CA GLY A 143 13.75 -2.87 2.65
C GLY A 143 14.85 -2.86 1.60
N ALA A 144 14.75 -1.97 0.60
CA ALA A 144 15.79 -1.73 -0.38
C ALA A 144 17.02 -1.01 0.21
N GLU A 145 16.83 -0.18 1.24
CA GLU A 145 17.94 0.48 1.94
C GLU A 145 18.67 -0.42 2.95
N ARG A 146 18.00 -1.46 3.48
CA ARG A 146 18.61 -2.40 4.45
C ARG A 146 19.52 -3.46 3.84
N PHE A 147 19.37 -3.73 2.55
CA PHE A 147 20.30 -4.57 1.81
C PHE A 147 21.07 -3.70 0.83
N PRO A 148 22.25 -3.17 1.20
CA PRO A 148 23.13 -2.63 0.18
C PRO A 148 23.32 -3.69 -0.92
N PRO A 149 23.36 -3.30 -2.21
CA PRO A 149 23.65 -4.25 -3.27
C PRO A 149 24.92 -5.01 -2.90
N PRO A 150 24.95 -6.35 -3.10
CA PRO A 150 26.07 -7.15 -2.66
C PRO A 150 27.37 -6.58 -3.24
N SER A 151 28.35 -6.33 -2.37
CA SER A 151 29.69 -5.98 -2.82
C SER A 151 30.20 -7.07 -3.75
N TYR A 152 31.03 -6.73 -4.74
CA TYR A 152 31.69 -7.72 -5.61
C TYR A 152 32.40 -8.85 -4.81
N ASP A 153 32.86 -8.55 -3.59
CA ASP A 153 33.48 -9.52 -2.69
C ASP A 153 32.49 -10.57 -2.14
N GLN A 154 31.20 -10.23 -2.03
CA GLN A 154 30.14 -11.13 -1.55
C GLN A 154 29.63 -12.08 -2.63
N LEU A 155 29.84 -11.74 -3.91
CA LEU A 155 29.53 -12.60 -5.05
C LEU A 155 30.51 -13.79 -5.14
N TRP A 156 31.79 -13.55 -4.85
CA TRP A 156 32.82 -14.61 -4.82
C TRP A 156 32.50 -15.71 -3.80
N VAL A 157 32.05 -15.34 -2.60
CA VAL A 157 31.74 -16.31 -1.51
C VAL A 157 30.53 -17.18 -1.86
N VAL A 158 29.56 -16.64 -2.61
CA VAL A 158 28.34 -17.37 -3.01
C VAL A 158 28.65 -18.39 -4.11
N GLU A 159 29.51 -18.06 -5.07
CA GLU A 159 29.95 -19.03 -6.11
C GLU A 159 30.75 -20.19 -5.50
N VAL A 160 31.63 -19.92 -4.53
CA VAL A 160 32.43 -20.98 -3.87
C VAL A 160 31.55 -21.93 -3.07
N CYS A 161 30.47 -21.44 -2.44
CA CYS A 161 29.51 -22.29 -1.71
C CYS A 161 28.59 -23.12 -2.63
N GLN A 162 28.30 -22.68 -3.85
CA GLN A 162 27.51 -23.48 -4.79
C GLN A 162 28.28 -24.67 -5.39
N GLN A 163 29.61 -24.59 -5.41
CA GLN A 163 30.45 -25.66 -5.96
C GLN A 163 30.77 -26.78 -4.96
N SER A 164 30.55 -26.56 -3.67
CA SER A 164 30.75 -27.55 -2.62
C SER A 164 29.43 -27.91 -1.95
N ARG A 165 28.81 -29.02 -2.36
CA ARG A 165 27.72 -29.69 -1.64
C ARG A 165 28.18 -30.13 -0.24
N SER A 166 28.15 -29.23 0.73
CA SER A 166 27.93 -29.52 2.15
C SER A 166 28.00 -28.23 2.97
N CYS A 167 26.87 -27.73 3.43
CA CYS A 167 26.85 -26.79 4.55
C CYS A 167 26.21 -27.47 5.76
N PRO A 168 26.94 -27.70 6.87
CA PRO A 168 26.33 -27.66 8.16
C PRO A 168 26.28 -26.20 8.64
N VAL A 169 25.09 -25.83 9.11
CA VAL A 169 24.83 -24.60 9.86
C VAL A 169 25.70 -24.59 11.11
N THR A 170 26.56 -23.58 11.26
CA THR A 170 27.17 -23.29 12.56
C THR A 170 27.18 -21.78 12.82
N LYS A 171 26.39 -21.38 13.81
CA LYS A 171 26.49 -20.08 14.51
C LYS A 171 27.71 -20.12 15.43
N THR A 172 28.68 -19.21 15.30
CA THR A 172 29.59 -18.76 16.38
C THR A 172 30.46 -17.61 15.86
N VAL A 173 30.34 -16.37 16.32
CA VAL A 173 30.92 -15.72 17.53
C VAL A 173 31.95 -14.66 17.13
N MET A 174 31.90 -13.54 17.85
CA MET A 174 32.76 -12.36 17.79
C MET A 174 34.28 -12.60 17.80
N SER A 175 34.95 -11.59 17.24
CA SER A 175 36.30 -11.08 17.54
C SER A 175 37.51 -11.80 16.98
N LYS A 176 38.21 -11.10 16.05
CA LYS A 176 39.53 -10.49 16.37
C LYS A 176 39.98 -9.50 15.30
N GLU A 177 40.44 -8.34 15.77
CA GLU A 177 41.31 -7.42 15.04
C GLU A 177 42.49 -8.18 14.41
N VAL A 178 42.82 -7.87 13.16
CA VAL A 178 44.16 -8.03 12.60
C VAL A 178 44.47 -6.82 11.71
N ASN A 179 45.40 -6.02 12.21
CA ASN A 179 46.34 -5.10 11.58
C ASN A 179 46.06 -4.55 10.17
N GLU A 180 45.92 -3.23 10.18
CA GLU A 180 46.28 -2.28 9.15
C GLU A 180 47.76 -2.46 8.73
N GLU A 181 48.02 -3.02 7.54
CA GLU A 181 49.34 -2.90 6.92
C GLU A 181 49.27 -2.95 5.38
N SER A 182 49.82 -1.90 4.76
CA SER A 182 50.12 -1.72 3.32
C SER A 182 48.94 -1.49 2.35
N ARG A 183 48.36 -0.29 2.41
CA ARG A 183 47.59 0.31 1.30
C ARG A 183 48.56 0.78 0.20
N PRO A 184 48.46 0.32 -1.05
CA PRO A 184 49.17 0.95 -2.16
C PRO A 184 48.56 2.34 -2.42
N GLU A 185 49.34 3.41 -2.28
CA GLU A 185 48.95 4.81 -2.60
C GLU A 185 48.89 5.09 -4.12
N THR A 186 48.57 4.09 -4.93
CA THR A 186 48.42 4.29 -6.38
C THR A 186 46.95 4.24 -6.75
N PRO A 187 46.37 5.31 -7.34
CA PRO A 187 45.02 5.23 -7.88
C PRO A 187 44.98 4.13 -8.94
N PRO A 188 43.91 3.32 -9.01
CA PRO A 188 43.80 2.29 -10.03
C PRO A 188 43.89 2.97 -11.41
N PRO A 189 44.64 2.39 -12.37
CA PRO A 189 44.77 2.97 -13.69
C PRO A 189 43.38 3.12 -14.30
N CYS A 190 43.06 4.32 -14.79
CA CYS A 190 41.81 4.58 -15.51
C CYS A 190 41.62 3.48 -16.57
N TYR A 191 40.39 2.98 -16.69
CA TYR A 191 39.98 1.89 -17.58
C TYR A 191 40.65 1.93 -18.97
N GLU A 192 40.87 3.12 -19.51
CA GLU A 192 41.57 3.36 -20.79
C GLU A 192 43.01 2.81 -20.84
N LEU A 193 43.78 2.86 -19.76
CA LEU A 193 45.14 2.32 -19.68
C LEU A 193 45.16 0.78 -19.65
N ALA A 194 44.17 0.15 -18.99
CA ALA A 194 44.04 -1.30 -18.95
C ALA A 194 43.65 -1.87 -20.33
N VAL A 195 42.75 -1.20 -21.04
CA VAL A 195 42.37 -1.58 -22.41
C VAL A 195 43.55 -1.43 -23.37
N LYS A 196 44.41 -0.43 -23.17
CA LYS A 196 45.61 -0.22 -24.00
C LYS A 196 46.71 -1.25 -23.75
N ALA A 197 46.82 -1.79 -22.53
CA ALA A 197 47.74 -2.88 -22.20
C ALA A 197 47.27 -4.23 -22.79
N LEU A 198 45.95 -4.45 -22.84
CA LEU A 198 45.38 -5.65 -23.47
C LEU A 198 45.55 -5.65 -25.00
N SER A 199 45.51 -4.48 -25.65
CA SER A 199 45.68 -4.40 -27.10
C SER A 199 47.13 -4.54 -27.58
N THR A 200 48.12 -4.22 -26.73
CA THR A 200 49.55 -4.46 -27.03
C THR A 200 50.02 -5.88 -26.75
N THR A 201 49.20 -6.71 -26.10
CA THR A 201 49.54 -8.10 -25.76
C THR A 201 48.89 -9.11 -26.72
N GLN A 202 48.68 -8.74 -27.99
CA GLN A 202 48.45 -9.73 -29.05
C GLN A 202 49.79 -10.16 -29.67
N PRO A 203 50.27 -11.39 -29.42
CA PRO A 203 51.34 -11.96 -30.23
C PRO A 203 50.83 -12.22 -31.66
N GLN A 204 51.54 -11.61 -32.63
CA GLN A 204 51.60 -12.08 -34.01
C GLN A 204 51.89 -13.58 -34.02
N ASN A 205 50.94 -14.36 -34.54
CA ASN A 205 51.22 -15.71 -35.03
C ASN A 205 50.65 -15.84 -36.45
N ARG A 206 51.45 -15.36 -37.40
CA ARG A 206 51.66 -15.98 -38.72
C ARG A 206 53.02 -15.56 -39.25
#